data_AF-A0A2K3JMB9-F1
#
_entry.id   AF-A0A2K3JMB9-F1
#
_cell.length_a   1.000
_cell.length_b   1.000
_cell.length_c   1.000
_cell.angle_alpha   90.00
_cell.angle_beta   90.00
_cell.angle_gamma   90.00
#
_symmetry.space_group_name_H-M   'P 1'
#
loop_
_entity.id
_entity.type
_entity.pdbx_description
1 polymer ?
#
loop_
_entity_poly.entity_id
_entity_poly.type
_entity_poly.pdbx_seq_one_letter_code
_entity_poly.pdbx_strand_id
1 'polypeptide(L)'
;MAKMRKIVDSLRNCEDILMNFVVANSTNVGPILVGAKRVRDYGDSRNDEGKFSSGLSGRKGEHRKSRGWCITEFHRVLGRMPLRYSYGKVVDSIGEQGLCRKGGKLVFCDH
;
A
#
# COMPACT_ATOMS: atom_id res chain seq x y z
N MET A 1 -12.45 -18.91 -2.92
CA MET A 1 -10.98 -18.71 -2.95
C MET A 1 -10.30 -19.33 -4.16
N ALA A 2 -10.46 -20.63 -4.45
CA ALA A 2 -9.77 -21.29 -5.57
C ALA A 2 -9.97 -20.61 -6.95
N LYS A 3 -11.17 -20.10 -7.26
CA LYS A 3 -11.45 -19.34 -8.49
C LYS A 3 -10.65 -18.03 -8.59
N MET A 4 -10.55 -17.28 -7.48
CA MET A 4 -9.76 -16.04 -7.44
C MET A 4 -8.26 -16.31 -7.54
N ARG A 5 -7.77 -17.42 -6.97
CA ARG A 5 -6.38 -17.85 -7.14
C ARG A 5 -6.04 -18.13 -8.61
N LYS A 6 -6.92 -18.82 -9.34
CA LYS A 6 -6.73 -19.07 -10.79
C LYS A 6 -6.59 -17.78 -11.60
N ILE A 7 -7.33 -16.72 -11.24
CA ILE A 7 -7.23 -15.41 -11.88
C ILE A 7 -5.85 -14.78 -11.66
N VAL A 8 -5.35 -14.84 -10.42
CA VAL A 8 -3.99 -14.38 -10.08
C VAL A 8 -2.95 -15.17 -10.87
N ASP A 9 -3.06 -16.49 -10.88
CA ASP A 9 -2.14 -17.38 -11.58
C ASP A 9 -2.12 -17.08 -13.10
N SER A 10 -3.27 -16.80 -13.71
CA SER A 10 -3.37 -16.51 -15.15
C SER A 10 -2.84 -15.11 -15.52
N LEU A 11 -3.08 -14.11 -14.67
CA LEU A 11 -2.65 -12.74 -14.93
C LEU A 11 -1.20 -12.47 -14.49
N ARG A 12 -0.65 -13.32 -13.61
CA ARG A 12 0.63 -13.12 -12.93
C ARG A 12 0.71 -11.71 -12.31
N ASN A 13 -0.40 -11.32 -11.69
CA ASN A 13 -0.65 -10.01 -11.09
C ASN A 13 -1.79 -10.15 -10.06
N CYS A 14 -2.00 -9.13 -9.23
CA CYS A 14 -3.12 -9.00 -8.29
C CYS A 14 -3.10 -9.98 -7.10
N GLU A 15 -1.99 -10.68 -6.87
CA GLU A 15 -1.77 -11.51 -5.70
C GLU A 15 -1.90 -10.71 -4.40
N ASP A 16 -1.37 -9.48 -4.38
CA ASP A 16 -1.43 -8.58 -3.24
C ASP A 16 -2.85 -8.04 -2.99
N ILE A 17 -3.61 -7.76 -4.06
CA ILE A 17 -5.03 -7.41 -3.99
C ILE A 17 -5.83 -8.58 -3.43
N LEU A 18 -5.59 -9.80 -3.92
CA LEU A 18 -6.29 -10.99 -3.43
C LEU A 18 -6.02 -11.21 -1.94
N MET A 19 -4.77 -11.03 -1.50
CA MET A 19 -4.42 -11.12 -0.08
C MET A 19 -5.18 -10.09 0.76
N ASN A 20 -5.31 -8.85 0.29
CA ASN A 20 -6.14 -7.84 0.97
C ASN A 20 -7.63 -8.24 1.05
N PHE A 21 -8.18 -8.82 -0.02
CA PHE A 21 -9.54 -9.38 0.00
C PHE A 21 -9.68 -10.51 1.02
N VAL A 22 -8.71 -11.43 1.10
CA VAL A 22 -8.72 -12.54 2.07
C VAL A 22 -8.76 -12.02 3.50
N VAL A 23 -7.83 -11.13 3.84
CA VAL A 23 -7.69 -10.58 5.20
C VAL A 23 -8.93 -9.77 5.56
N ALA A 24 -9.36 -8.83 4.72
CA ALA A 24 -10.53 -8.01 5.00
C ALA A 24 -11.82 -8.84 5.08
N ASN A 25 -11.94 -9.93 4.31
CA ASN A 25 -13.07 -10.84 4.37
C ASN A 25 -13.13 -11.62 5.70
N SER A 26 -11.97 -11.96 6.26
CA SER A 26 -11.84 -12.72 7.50
C SER A 26 -11.92 -11.85 8.76
N THR A 27 -11.41 -10.62 8.72
CA THR A 27 -11.34 -9.73 9.90
C THR A 27 -12.41 -8.66 9.89
N ASN A 28 -12.97 -8.32 8.73
CA ASN A 28 -13.86 -7.18 8.52
C ASN A 28 -13.23 -5.83 8.93
N VAL A 29 -11.90 -5.74 8.92
CA VAL A 29 -11.10 -4.56 9.27
C VAL A 29 -10.34 -4.06 8.04
N GLY A 30 -10.15 -2.74 7.94
CA GLY A 30 -9.35 -2.10 6.88
C GLY A 30 -7.84 -2.22 7.13
N PRO A 31 -7.01 -1.99 6.10
CA PRO A 31 -5.56 -2.06 6.24
C PRO A 31 -5.02 -0.93 7.14
N ILE A 32 -3.85 -1.15 7.75
CA ILE A 32 -3.13 -0.11 8.50
C ILE A 32 -1.97 0.37 7.63
N LEU A 33 -1.91 1.68 7.37
CA LEU A 33 -0.78 2.28 6.69
C LEU A 33 0.29 2.64 7.71
N VAL A 34 1.49 2.06 7.58
CA VAL A 34 2.65 2.42 8.41
C VAL A 34 3.61 3.27 7.58
N GLY A 35 3.84 4.50 8.02
CA GLY A 35 4.82 5.40 7.43
C GLY A 35 6.22 5.07 7.91
N ALA A 36 7.14 4.86 6.97
CA ALA A 36 8.56 4.66 7.24
C ALA A 36 9.36 5.88 6.77
N LYS A 37 10.38 6.28 7.54
CA LYS A 37 11.25 7.44 7.24
C LYS A 37 12.03 7.27 5.95
N ARG A 38 12.49 6.05 5.68
CA ARG A 38 13.20 5.68 4.44
C ARG A 38 12.76 4.29 4.01
N VAL A 39 12.20 4.20 2.81
CA VAL A 39 11.95 2.93 2.11
C VAL A 39 12.51 3.11 0.71
N ARG A 40 13.48 2.28 0.34
CA ARG A 40 14.05 2.28 -1.01
C ARG A 40 13.55 1.07 -1.75
N ASP A 41 12.86 1.32 -2.86
CA ASP A 41 12.47 0.29 -3.81
C ASP A 41 13.56 0.16 -4.88
N TYR A 42 14.36 -0.91 -4.78
CA TYR A 42 15.43 -1.22 -5.73
C TYR A 42 14.89 -1.77 -7.06
N GLY A 43 13.61 -2.12 -7.15
CA GLY A 43 12.95 -2.56 -8.38
C GLY A 43 12.26 -1.43 -9.16
N ASP A 44 12.19 -0.22 -8.58
CA ASP A 44 11.63 0.94 -9.24
C ASP A 44 12.68 1.56 -10.17
N SER A 45 12.45 1.43 -11.47
CA SER A 45 13.33 1.95 -12.52
C SER A 45 13.55 3.47 -12.48
N ARG A 46 12.82 4.21 -11.64
CA ARG A 46 13.06 5.64 -11.36
C ARG A 46 14.20 5.88 -10.38
N ASN A 47 14.62 4.84 -9.63
CA ASN A 47 15.62 4.94 -8.58
C ASN A 47 17.03 4.54 -9.03
N ASP A 48 17.20 4.03 -10.25
CA ASP A 48 18.48 3.58 -10.82
C ASP A 48 18.85 4.34 -12.10
N GLU A 49 20.12 4.74 -12.20
CA GLU A 49 20.71 5.50 -13.31
C GLU A 49 20.97 4.63 -14.56
N GLY A 50 19.91 4.02 -15.11
CA GLY A 50 19.85 3.70 -16.54
C GLY A 50 20.27 2.31 -17.01
N LYS A 51 20.24 1.25 -16.19
CA LYS A 51 20.64 -0.10 -16.64
C LYS A 51 19.82 -1.31 -16.15
N PHE A 52 18.48 -1.26 -16.07
CA PHE A 52 17.71 -2.51 -15.93
C PHE A 52 16.34 -2.48 -16.61
N SER A 53 15.88 -3.69 -17.00
CA SER A 53 14.53 -3.97 -17.50
C SER A 53 13.49 -3.37 -16.56
N SER A 54 12.62 -2.50 -17.09
CA SER A 54 11.50 -1.90 -16.35
C SER A 54 10.78 -2.95 -15.50
N GLY A 55 10.64 -2.72 -14.19
CA GLY A 55 9.94 -3.61 -13.27
C GLY A 55 8.51 -3.94 -13.76
N LEU A 56 7.84 -4.93 -13.16
CA LEU A 56 6.52 -5.39 -13.60
C LEU A 56 5.48 -4.25 -13.70
N SER A 57 5.61 -3.23 -12.85
CA SER A 57 4.77 -2.02 -12.85
C SER A 57 5.19 -0.95 -13.88
N GLY A 58 6.39 -1.06 -14.46
CA GLY A 58 6.92 -0.18 -15.52
C GLY A 58 6.34 -0.45 -16.91
N ARG A 59 5.61 -1.56 -17.10
CA ARG A 59 4.78 -1.81 -18.30
C ARG A 59 3.57 -0.87 -18.28
N LYS A 60 3.76 0.34 -18.82
CA LYS A 60 2.84 1.49 -18.74
C LYS A 60 1.39 1.14 -19.12
N GLY A 61 0.44 1.60 -18.30
CA GLY A 61 -1.00 1.61 -18.57
C GLY A 61 -1.74 0.31 -18.26
N GLU A 62 -1.36 -0.80 -18.89
CA GLU A 62 -2.08 -2.07 -18.80
C GLU A 62 -1.98 -2.72 -17.42
N HIS A 63 -0.82 -2.59 -16.74
CA HIS A 63 -0.64 -3.13 -15.40
C HIS A 63 -1.58 -2.47 -14.38
N ARG A 64 -1.82 -1.15 -14.48
CA ARG A 64 -2.80 -0.47 -13.59
C ARG A 64 -4.24 -0.79 -13.96
N LYS A 65 -4.56 -0.89 -15.25
CA LYS A 65 -5.91 -1.29 -15.71
C LYS A 65 -6.26 -2.71 -15.25
N SER A 66 -5.32 -3.65 -15.34
CA SER A 66 -5.53 -5.04 -14.89
C SER A 66 -5.76 -5.13 -13.38
N ARG A 67 -5.08 -4.30 -12.56
CA ARG A 67 -5.35 -4.23 -11.11
C ARG A 67 -6.80 -3.78 -10.80
N GLY A 68 -7.31 -2.78 -11.50
CA GLY A 68 -8.72 -2.36 -11.38
C GLY A 68 -9.69 -3.47 -11.77
N TRP A 69 -9.41 -4.19 -12.85
CA TRP A 69 -10.20 -5.34 -13.29
C TRP A 69 -10.22 -6.47 -12.24
N CYS A 70 -9.07 -6.77 -11.61
CA CYS A 70 -8.99 -7.78 -10.55
C CYS A 70 -9.91 -7.47 -9.37
N ILE A 71 -10.03 -6.20 -8.95
CA ILE A 71 -10.93 -5.80 -7.86
C ILE A 71 -12.39 -6.12 -8.23
N THR A 72 -12.80 -5.77 -9.45
CA THR A 72 -14.16 -6.05 -9.96
C THR A 72 -14.43 -7.55 -10.04
N GLU A 73 -13.46 -8.33 -10.51
CA GLU A 73 -13.64 -9.77 -10.67
C GLU A 73 -13.66 -10.49 -9.31
N PHE A 74 -12.82 -10.09 -8.35
CA PHE A 74 -12.85 -10.64 -7.00
C PHE A 74 -14.17 -10.29 -6.29
N HIS A 75 -14.65 -9.05 -6.45
CA HIS A 75 -15.97 -8.64 -5.98
C HIS A 75 -17.08 -9.55 -6.54
N ARG A 76 -17.06 -9.79 -7.85
CA ARG A 76 -18.03 -10.65 -8.54
C ARG A 76 -17.99 -12.10 -8.05
N VAL A 77 -16.79 -12.68 -7.92
CA VAL A 77 -16.61 -14.08 -7.50
C VAL A 77 -16.97 -14.28 -6.02
N LEU A 78 -16.71 -13.30 -5.17
CA LEU A 78 -17.02 -13.36 -3.74
C LEU A 78 -18.48 -12.99 -3.44
N GLY A 79 -19.14 -12.26 -4.34
CA GLY A 79 -20.53 -11.81 -4.20
C GLY A 79 -20.72 -10.63 -3.24
N ARG A 80 -19.62 -10.04 -2.76
CA ARG A 80 -19.62 -8.86 -1.87
C ARG A 80 -18.28 -8.13 -1.92
N MET A 81 -18.24 -6.88 -1.46
CA MET A 81 -17.01 -6.10 -1.34
C MET A 81 -16.49 -6.16 0.09
N PRO A 82 -15.40 -6.91 0.38
CA PRO A 82 -14.87 -7.04 1.73
C PRO A 82 -13.89 -5.90 2.08
N LEU A 83 -13.30 -5.23 1.09
CA LEU A 83 -12.34 -4.16 1.33
C LEU A 83 -12.99 -3.00 2.09
N ARG A 84 -12.31 -2.53 3.14
CA ARG A 84 -12.74 -1.40 3.97
C ARG A 84 -11.74 -0.27 3.84
N TYR A 85 -12.26 0.96 3.79
CA TYR A 85 -11.41 2.14 3.90
C TYR A 85 -10.80 2.21 5.30
N SER A 86 -9.57 2.70 5.35
CA SER A 86 -8.87 3.07 6.57
C SER A 86 -8.14 4.37 6.28
N TYR A 87 -8.32 5.34 7.16
CA TYR A 87 -7.74 6.68 7.03
C TYR A 87 -6.59 6.91 8.01
N GLY A 88 -6.34 5.96 8.92
CA GLY A 88 -5.28 6.03 9.91
C GLY A 88 -3.92 5.71 9.28
N LYS A 89 -2.92 6.54 9.61
CA LYS A 89 -1.52 6.29 9.30
C LYS A 89 -0.73 6.26 10.59
N VAL A 90 -0.10 5.14 10.88
CA VAL A 90 0.88 5.03 11.96
C VAL A 90 2.17 5.65 11.44
N VAL A 91 2.70 6.63 12.15
CA VAL A 91 4.01 7.21 11.87
C VAL A 91 4.92 6.92 13.05
N ASP A 92 6.24 6.98 12.81
CA ASP A 92 7.21 7.02 13.91
C ASP A 92 6.81 8.13 14.89
N SER A 93 7.10 7.94 16.18
CA SER A 93 6.74 8.93 17.20
C SER A 93 7.16 10.30 16.70
N ILE A 94 6.22 11.24 16.64
CA ILE A 94 6.57 12.60 16.33
C ILE A 94 7.60 12.98 17.39
N GLY A 95 8.80 13.37 16.99
CA GLY A 95 9.73 14.09 17.85
C GLY A 95 9.18 15.47 18.20
N GLU A 96 7.87 15.60 18.43
CA GLU A 96 7.25 16.75 19.05
C GLU A 96 7.58 16.64 20.54
N GLN A 97 8.85 16.89 20.86
CA GLN A 97 9.12 17.74 22.01
C GLN A 97 8.23 18.97 21.77
N GLY A 98 7.26 19.22 22.65
CA GLY A 98 6.39 20.39 22.52
C GLY A 98 7.24 21.63 22.26
N LEU A 99 6.70 22.62 21.54
CA LEU A 99 7.40 23.89 21.41
C LEU A 99 7.14 24.73 22.66
N CYS A 100 8.17 24.90 23.49
CA CYS A 100 8.16 25.74 24.68
C CYS A 100 8.65 27.16 24.35
N ARG A 101 8.11 28.18 25.02
CA ARG A 101 8.55 29.58 24.85
C ARG A 101 9.71 29.88 25.82
N LYS A 102 10.94 30.00 25.30
CA LYS A 102 12.16 30.32 26.08
C LYS A 102 12.79 31.58 25.51
N GLY A 103 12.95 32.63 26.33
CA GLY A 103 13.53 33.91 25.89
C GLY A 103 12.78 34.59 24.74
N GLY A 104 11.46 34.40 24.66
CA GLY A 104 10.63 34.98 23.59
C GLY A 104 10.62 34.21 22.26
N LYS A 105 11.38 33.11 22.14
CA LYS A 105 11.39 32.22 20.97
C LYS A 105 10.72 30.89 21.28
N LEU A 106 10.11 30.26 20.28
CA LEU A 106 9.63 28.88 20.36
C LEU A 106 10.82 27.94 20.15
N VAL A 107 11.10 27.09 21.13
CA VAL A 107 12.18 26.09 21.11
C VAL A 107 11.60 24.73 21.52
N PHE A 108 12.26 23.63 21.19
CA PHE A 108 11.86 22.33 21.72
C PHE A 108 11.92 22.35 23.25
N CYS A 109 10.91 21.77 23.91
CA CYS A 109 10.92 21.60 25.36
C CYS A 109 12.05 20.64 25.72
N ASP A 110 12.98 21.11 26.55
CA ASP A 110 13.96 20.24 27.22
C ASP A 110 13.19 19.21 28.09
N HIS A 111 13.68 17.98 28.19
CA HIS A 111 13.10 16.94 29.06
C HIS A 111 13.21 17.29 30.55
#